data_AF-A0A976FGJ7-F1
#
_entry.id   AF-A0A976FGJ7-F1
#
_cell.length_a   1.000
_cell.length_b   1.000
_cell.length_c   1.000
_cell.angle_alpha   90.00
_cell.angle_beta   90.00
_cell.angle_gamma   90.00
#
_symmetry.space_group_name_H-M   'P 1'
#
loop_
_entity.id
_entity.type
_entity.pdbx_description
1 polymer ?
#
loop_
_entity_poly.entity_id
_entity_poly.type
_entity_poly.pdbx_seq_one_letter_code
_entity_poly.pdbx_strand_id
1 'polypeptide(L)'
;MLSTSPFLGTYDNILFNIDLEIVSATGINAGEYFGFGAGRHGKFSSSDAYTSIIINGQPMDLTRPIFDTLEPEWNEKFYFQNVPRDSKFSLIVMDTDLYNDDKLGVAQFPVRHVMNDIDVAYDLPLTLKDRKAGVLSIKVTCHHVNTDENALIEEVGPVRYSMHTSFSKDLLRAFSSRNAKLYSFAYTVRLHNIPRFLPSNIEWTKSYKKAQHVFSSKHPESPVFRRAVKTQHAMTYEHNRKSSKFGALSSPLDFFNLINDGKRDNKPVLFTYVITSKGWYFSETGATFLKDIMSKHMLHSNAAYYVKYAGEFHVQKTSNNTLKLVLDNNSGTYTPPKFLLPELKALIENNFDSIDCEVVDLNDRMLMKAREKILAAWN
;
A
#
# COMPACT_ATOMS: atom_id res chain seq x y z
N MET A 1 -5.74 -45.62 -47.07
CA MET A 1 -5.13 -45.01 -45.87
C MET A 1 -5.55 -43.56 -45.83
N LEU A 2 -6.48 -43.22 -44.93
CA LEU A 2 -6.93 -41.86 -44.70
C LEU A 2 -5.94 -41.17 -43.75
N SER A 3 -5.34 -40.08 -44.21
CA SER A 3 -4.47 -39.21 -43.43
C SER A 3 -5.36 -38.23 -42.65
N THR A 4 -5.45 -38.40 -41.33
CA THR A 4 -6.04 -37.42 -40.42
C THR A 4 -4.96 -36.45 -39.97
N SER A 5 -5.04 -35.20 -40.44
CA SER A 5 -4.26 -34.08 -39.91
C SER A 5 -4.60 -33.85 -38.43
N PRO A 6 -3.63 -33.55 -37.55
CA PRO A 6 -3.93 -33.13 -36.20
C PRO A 6 -4.48 -31.70 -36.24
N PHE A 7 -5.63 -31.49 -35.59
CA PHE A 7 -6.18 -30.16 -35.31
C PHE A 7 -5.13 -29.33 -34.56
N LEU A 8 -4.58 -28.30 -35.23
CA LEU A 8 -4.03 -27.14 -34.51
C LEU A 8 -5.24 -26.35 -33.98
N GLY A 9 -5.55 -26.52 -32.70
CA GLY A 9 -6.38 -25.55 -32.00
C GLY A 9 -5.56 -24.28 -31.82
N THR A 10 -5.93 -23.22 -32.54
CA THR A 10 -5.49 -21.88 -32.23
C THR A 10 -6.10 -21.51 -30.88
N TYR A 11 -5.29 -21.47 -29.82
CA TYR A 11 -5.69 -20.78 -28.61
C TYR A 11 -5.66 -19.28 -28.94
N ASP A 12 -6.76 -18.73 -29.43
CA ASP A 12 -6.93 -17.28 -29.52
C ASP A 12 -6.81 -16.74 -28.09
N ASN A 13 -5.67 -16.13 -27.77
CA ASN A 13 -5.37 -15.66 -26.42
C ASN A 13 -6.10 -14.33 -26.19
N ILE A 14 -7.41 -14.43 -25.98
CA ILE A 14 -8.31 -13.27 -25.83
C ILE A 14 -8.02 -12.56 -24.51
N LEU A 15 -7.72 -11.26 -24.60
CA LEU A 15 -7.44 -10.39 -23.46
C LEU A 15 -8.55 -9.35 -23.25
N PHE A 16 -8.74 -8.95 -22.01
CA PHE A 16 -9.75 -7.97 -21.61
C PHE A 16 -9.16 -6.86 -20.75
N ASN A 17 -9.63 -5.64 -20.95
CA ASN A 17 -9.60 -4.62 -19.91
C ASN A 17 -10.86 -4.77 -19.08
N ILE A 18 -10.71 -4.82 -17.76
CA ILE A 18 -11.80 -5.10 -16.83
C ILE A 18 -11.93 -3.94 -15.85
N ASP A 19 -13.13 -3.37 -15.81
CA ASP A 19 -13.56 -2.43 -14.79
C ASP A 19 -14.38 -3.19 -13.75
N LEU A 20 -13.89 -3.22 -12.51
CA LEU A 20 -14.52 -3.91 -11.39
C LEU A 20 -14.95 -2.89 -10.35
N GLU A 21 -16.25 -2.80 -10.07
CA GLU A 21 -16.78 -2.06 -8.93
C GLU A 21 -17.08 -3.03 -7.79
N ILE A 22 -16.44 -2.84 -6.63
CA ILE A 22 -16.84 -3.49 -5.39
C ILE A 22 -17.88 -2.59 -4.73
N VAL A 23 -19.15 -3.02 -4.76
CA VAL A 23 -20.29 -2.19 -4.35
C VAL A 23 -20.48 -2.29 -2.84
N SER A 24 -20.85 -3.47 -2.34
CA SER A 24 -21.20 -3.69 -0.94
C SER A 24 -21.11 -5.16 -0.55
N ALA A 25 -21.17 -5.46 0.74
CA ALA A 25 -21.40 -6.81 1.25
C ALA A 25 -22.54 -6.81 2.26
N THR A 26 -23.26 -7.94 2.37
CA THR A 26 -24.34 -8.12 3.34
C THR A 26 -24.28 -9.50 3.98
N GLY A 27 -24.79 -9.61 5.21
CA GLY A 27 -24.83 -10.87 5.95
C GLY A 27 -23.45 -11.47 6.25
N ILE A 28 -22.41 -10.64 6.37
CA ILE A 28 -21.09 -11.05 6.84
C ILE A 28 -21.11 -11.24 8.37
N ASN A 29 -20.26 -12.13 8.87
CA ASN A 29 -20.10 -12.34 10.31
C ASN A 29 -19.29 -11.19 10.91
N ALA A 30 -19.53 -10.90 12.20
CA ALA A 30 -18.64 -10.03 12.96
C ALA A 30 -17.27 -10.71 13.15
N GLY A 31 -16.18 -9.95 12.99
CA GLY A 31 -14.83 -10.37 13.37
C GLY A 31 -14.49 -9.99 14.81
N GLU A 32 -13.30 -10.38 15.26
CA GLU A 32 -12.84 -10.12 16.62
C GLU A 32 -12.10 -8.78 16.73
N TYR A 33 -12.82 -7.68 17.00
CA TYR A 33 -12.17 -6.36 17.14
C TYR A 33 -11.20 -6.29 18.34
N PHE A 34 -9.88 -6.21 18.08
CA PHE A 34 -8.85 -6.03 19.12
C PHE A 34 -8.13 -4.67 19.05
N GLY A 35 -8.86 -3.56 19.15
CA GLY A 35 -8.29 -2.21 19.27
C GLY A 35 -7.64 -1.91 20.63
N PHE A 36 -6.66 -0.99 20.66
CA PHE A 36 -6.09 -0.43 21.91
C PHE A 36 -7.18 0.37 22.67
N GLY A 37 -7.90 -0.31 23.58
CA GLY A 37 -8.99 0.29 24.37
C GLY A 37 -10.27 -0.53 24.42
N ALA A 38 -10.34 -1.66 23.72
CA ALA A 38 -11.53 -2.51 23.63
C ALA A 38 -11.95 -3.17 24.97
N GLY A 39 -11.13 -3.07 26.02
CA GLY A 39 -11.40 -3.67 27.34
C GLY A 39 -12.59 -3.10 28.13
N ARG A 40 -13.46 -2.26 27.54
CA ARG A 40 -14.59 -1.64 28.26
C ARG A 40 -15.95 -1.58 27.55
N HIS A 41 -16.11 -2.05 26.32
CA HIS A 41 -17.43 -2.08 25.67
C HIS A 41 -17.68 -3.40 24.95
N GLY A 42 -18.40 -4.31 25.62
CA GLY A 42 -18.87 -5.56 25.05
C GLY A 42 -19.96 -5.38 24.00
N LYS A 43 -19.57 -5.02 22.77
CA LYS A 43 -20.42 -5.19 21.58
C LYS A 43 -19.62 -5.88 20.47
N PHE A 44 -19.80 -7.19 20.40
CA PHE A 44 -19.30 -8.10 19.36
C PHE A 44 -20.17 -8.06 18.08
N SER A 45 -20.55 -6.88 17.59
CA SER A 45 -21.64 -6.76 16.60
C SER A 45 -21.28 -6.06 15.29
N SER A 46 -20.00 -5.83 15.01
CA SER A 46 -19.56 -5.09 13.83
C SER A 46 -18.18 -5.53 13.37
N SER A 47 -17.89 -5.28 12.10
CA SER A 47 -16.58 -5.50 11.47
C SER A 47 -16.08 -4.22 10.84
N ASP A 48 -14.76 -4.13 10.69
CA ASP A 48 -14.06 -3.09 9.94
C ASP A 48 -13.66 -3.66 8.56
N ALA A 49 -14.69 -3.88 7.74
CA ALA A 49 -14.57 -4.73 6.57
C ALA A 49 -13.90 -4.03 5.38
N TYR A 50 -13.00 -4.75 4.72
CA TYR A 50 -12.46 -4.41 3.40
C TYR A 50 -12.42 -5.64 2.49
N THR A 51 -12.29 -5.42 1.17
CA THR A 51 -12.23 -6.51 0.18
C THR A 51 -10.88 -6.49 -0.51
N SER A 52 -10.14 -7.62 -0.49
CA SER A 52 -8.92 -7.83 -1.26
C SER A 52 -9.23 -8.51 -2.59
N ILE A 53 -8.59 -8.01 -3.65
CA ILE A 53 -8.72 -8.48 -5.04
C ILE A 53 -7.47 -9.27 -5.40
N ILE A 54 -7.66 -10.52 -5.81
CA ILE A 54 -6.60 -11.42 -6.25
C ILE A 54 -6.96 -11.94 -7.64
N ILE A 55 -6.03 -11.85 -8.59
CA ILE A 55 -6.20 -12.41 -9.94
C ILE A 55 -5.15 -13.50 -10.15
N ASN A 56 -5.59 -14.73 -10.45
CA ASN A 56 -4.69 -15.89 -10.65
C ASN A 56 -3.68 -16.12 -9.50
N GLY A 57 -4.08 -15.82 -8.26
CA GLY A 57 -3.24 -15.92 -7.07
C GLY A 57 -2.29 -14.73 -6.83
N GLN A 58 -2.23 -13.76 -7.75
CA GLN A 58 -1.49 -12.51 -7.57
C GLN A 58 -2.38 -11.50 -6.84
N PRO A 59 -1.95 -10.97 -5.67
CA PRO A 59 -2.63 -9.85 -5.03
C PRO A 59 -2.55 -8.63 -5.94
N MET A 60 -3.69 -8.02 -6.22
CA MET A 60 -3.80 -6.84 -7.05
C MET A 60 -4.05 -5.61 -6.18
N ASP A 61 -5.28 -5.47 -5.67
CA ASP A 61 -5.67 -4.30 -4.89
C ASP A 61 -6.63 -4.62 -3.75
N LEU A 62 -7.11 -3.60 -3.03
CA LEU A 62 -8.11 -3.72 -1.97
C LEU A 62 -9.00 -2.47 -1.84
N THR A 63 -10.18 -2.60 -1.24
CA THR A 63 -11.02 -1.46 -0.86
C THR A 63 -10.54 -0.82 0.44
N ARG A 64 -10.96 0.41 0.74
CA ARG A 64 -10.78 0.98 2.08
C ARG A 64 -11.61 0.19 3.10
N PRO A 65 -11.19 0.11 4.37
CA PRO A 65 -12.05 -0.42 5.42
C PRO A 65 -13.27 0.47 5.64
N ILE A 66 -14.44 -0.15 5.78
CA ILE A 66 -15.66 0.49 6.27
C ILE A 66 -15.88 -0.01 7.69
N PHE A 67 -15.81 0.93 8.64
CA PHE A 67 -15.77 0.63 10.06
C PHE A 67 -17.16 0.41 10.66
N ASP A 68 -17.19 -0.37 11.74
CA ASP A 68 -18.35 -0.54 12.62
C ASP A 68 -19.63 -1.06 11.90
N THR A 69 -19.52 -1.92 10.89
CA THR A 69 -20.69 -2.43 10.14
C THR A 69 -20.58 -3.88 9.67
N LEU A 70 -21.72 -4.57 9.54
CA LEU A 70 -21.85 -5.87 8.86
C LEU A 70 -22.49 -5.74 7.46
N GLU A 71 -22.75 -4.50 7.04
CA GLU A 71 -23.29 -4.15 5.73
C GLU A 71 -22.43 -3.03 5.14
N PRO A 72 -21.14 -3.30 4.83
CA PRO A 72 -20.25 -2.28 4.28
C PRO A 72 -20.66 -1.91 2.85
N GLU A 73 -20.63 -0.61 2.55
CA GLU A 73 -20.77 -0.06 1.21
C GLU A 73 -19.46 0.65 0.81
N TRP A 74 -18.76 0.11 -0.18
CA TRP A 74 -17.50 0.66 -0.67
C TRP A 74 -17.72 1.57 -1.88
N ASN A 75 -18.48 1.10 -2.87
CA ASN A 75 -18.66 1.75 -4.17
C ASN A 75 -17.31 2.16 -4.80
N GLU A 76 -16.34 1.24 -4.77
CA GLU A 76 -14.97 1.49 -5.23
C GLU A 76 -14.67 0.77 -6.55
N LYS A 77 -14.08 1.50 -7.50
CA LYS A 77 -13.77 1.00 -8.85
C LYS A 77 -12.29 0.70 -9.05
N PHE A 78 -12.00 -0.44 -9.65
CA PHE A 78 -10.67 -0.94 -9.92
C PHE A 78 -10.56 -1.26 -11.40
N TYR A 79 -9.39 -1.02 -11.99
CA TYR A 79 -9.17 -1.14 -13.42
C TYR A 79 -7.97 -2.05 -13.67
N PHE A 80 -8.19 -3.09 -14.47
CA PHE A 80 -7.17 -4.06 -14.82
C PHE A 80 -7.04 -4.17 -16.32
N GLN A 81 -5.81 -4.08 -16.83
CA GLN A 81 -5.53 -4.24 -18.25
C GLN A 81 -4.91 -5.61 -18.54
N ASN A 82 -5.07 -6.06 -19.79
CA ASN A 82 -4.49 -7.29 -20.32
C ASN A 82 -4.86 -8.54 -19.52
N VAL A 83 -6.11 -8.63 -19.04
CA VAL A 83 -6.57 -9.79 -18.27
C VAL A 83 -6.93 -10.94 -19.20
N PRO A 84 -6.27 -12.11 -19.10
CA PRO A 84 -6.62 -13.27 -19.92
C PRO A 84 -8.03 -13.79 -19.67
N ARG A 85 -8.70 -14.27 -20.71
CA ARG A 85 -10.04 -14.88 -20.67
C ARG A 85 -10.24 -15.93 -19.59
N ASP A 86 -9.24 -16.76 -19.34
CA ASP A 86 -9.30 -17.85 -18.37
C ASP A 86 -8.85 -17.45 -16.96
N SER A 87 -8.62 -16.16 -16.72
CA SER A 87 -8.28 -15.65 -15.40
C SER A 87 -9.41 -15.82 -14.40
N LYS A 88 -9.02 -16.00 -13.14
CA LYS A 88 -9.93 -16.15 -12.01
C LYS A 88 -9.73 -15.00 -11.03
N PHE A 89 -10.80 -14.25 -10.80
CA PHE A 89 -10.89 -13.28 -9.72
C PHE A 89 -11.25 -14.00 -8.43
N SER A 90 -10.52 -13.68 -7.37
CA SER A 90 -10.86 -14.04 -5.99
C SER A 90 -10.99 -12.77 -5.17
N LEU A 91 -12.19 -12.53 -4.66
CA LEU A 91 -12.53 -11.39 -3.83
C LEU A 91 -12.65 -11.89 -2.40
N ILE A 92 -11.77 -11.43 -1.52
CA ILE A 92 -11.71 -11.85 -0.13
C ILE A 92 -12.16 -10.70 0.75
N VAL A 93 -13.28 -10.88 1.45
CA VAL A 93 -13.72 -9.93 2.48
C VAL A 93 -12.95 -10.25 3.77
N MET A 94 -12.31 -9.23 4.32
CA MET A 94 -11.46 -9.28 5.50
C MET A 94 -11.98 -8.28 6.54
N ASP A 95 -11.77 -8.57 7.81
CA ASP A 95 -11.90 -7.64 8.92
C ASP A 95 -10.52 -7.06 9.24
N THR A 96 -10.37 -5.73 9.30
CA THR A 96 -9.08 -5.13 9.64
C THR A 96 -8.88 -5.07 11.15
N ASP A 97 -7.72 -5.57 11.58
CA ASP A 97 -7.33 -5.57 12.99
C ASP A 97 -5.94 -4.96 13.15
N LEU A 98 -5.61 -4.65 14.41
CA LEU A 98 -4.32 -4.05 14.72
C LEU A 98 -3.13 -4.94 14.35
N TYR A 99 -3.28 -6.26 14.48
CA TYR A 99 -2.17 -7.19 14.31
C TYR A 99 -2.36 -8.17 13.16
N ASN A 100 -3.54 -8.79 13.05
CA ASN A 100 -3.84 -9.78 12.02
C ASN A 100 -5.29 -9.66 11.59
N ASP A 101 -5.49 -9.38 10.30
CA ASP A 101 -6.82 -9.28 9.73
C ASP A 101 -7.49 -10.66 9.61
N ASP A 102 -8.77 -10.73 9.96
CA ASP A 102 -9.57 -11.95 9.92
C ASP A 102 -10.32 -12.12 8.59
N LYS A 103 -10.35 -13.34 8.06
CA LYS A 103 -11.09 -13.63 6.82
C LYS A 103 -12.58 -13.81 7.12
N LEU A 104 -13.41 -12.94 6.56
CA LEU A 104 -14.87 -13.00 6.70
C LEU A 104 -15.53 -13.86 5.62
N GLY A 105 -14.96 -13.89 4.41
CA GLY A 105 -15.47 -14.74 3.32
C GLY A 105 -14.68 -14.61 2.02
N VAL A 106 -14.90 -15.54 1.10
CA VAL A 106 -14.37 -15.47 -0.27
C VAL A 106 -15.48 -15.66 -1.29
N ALA A 107 -15.45 -14.84 -2.33
CA ALA A 107 -16.21 -14.97 -3.56
C ALA A 107 -15.23 -15.12 -4.73
N GLN A 108 -15.60 -15.87 -5.75
CA GLN A 108 -14.76 -16.09 -6.92
C GLN A 108 -15.60 -16.12 -8.19
N PHE A 109 -15.08 -15.54 -9.27
CA PHE A 109 -15.66 -15.65 -10.59
C PHE A 109 -14.57 -15.74 -11.66
N PRO A 110 -14.72 -16.60 -12.68
CA PRO A 110 -13.82 -16.62 -13.83
C PRO A 110 -14.26 -15.56 -14.87
N VAL A 111 -13.29 -14.95 -15.55
CA VAL A 111 -13.54 -13.89 -16.56
C VAL A 111 -14.44 -14.39 -17.69
N ARG A 112 -14.28 -15.64 -18.14
CA ARG A 112 -15.13 -16.25 -19.18
C ARG A 112 -16.65 -16.16 -18.90
N HIS A 113 -17.08 -16.00 -17.65
CA HIS A 113 -18.50 -15.86 -17.30
C HIS A 113 -19.02 -14.43 -17.45
N VAL A 114 -18.12 -13.45 -17.46
CA VAL A 114 -18.46 -12.02 -17.48
C VAL A 114 -17.94 -11.28 -18.73
N MET A 115 -17.36 -12.03 -19.67
CA MET A 115 -16.63 -11.48 -20.82
C MET A 115 -17.46 -10.64 -21.80
N ASN A 116 -18.79 -10.78 -21.76
CA ASN A 116 -19.73 -10.04 -22.62
C ASN A 116 -20.48 -8.94 -21.85
N ASP A 117 -20.15 -8.73 -20.58
CA ASP A 117 -20.90 -7.84 -19.70
C ASP A 117 -20.45 -6.40 -19.85
N ILE A 118 -21.46 -5.52 -19.85
CA ILE A 118 -21.28 -4.08 -19.79
C ILE A 118 -22.14 -3.58 -18.63
N ASP A 119 -21.48 -3.12 -17.57
CA ASP A 119 -22.10 -2.59 -16.34
C ASP A 119 -23.12 -3.56 -15.69
N VAL A 120 -22.81 -4.86 -15.69
CA VAL A 120 -23.70 -5.88 -15.11
C VAL A 120 -23.39 -6.06 -13.62
N ALA A 121 -24.43 -6.05 -12.80
CA ALA A 121 -24.34 -6.29 -11.37
C ALA A 121 -24.46 -7.78 -11.02
N TYR A 122 -23.62 -8.23 -10.08
CA TYR A 122 -23.59 -9.61 -9.58
C TYR A 122 -23.62 -9.65 -8.07
N ASP A 123 -24.46 -10.53 -7.53
CA ASP A 123 -24.45 -10.91 -6.12
C ASP A 123 -23.71 -12.25 -5.96
N LEU A 124 -22.47 -12.18 -5.50
CA LEU A 124 -21.60 -13.33 -5.34
C LEU A 124 -21.75 -13.91 -3.93
N PRO A 125 -22.04 -15.21 -3.77
CA PRO A 125 -22.10 -15.83 -2.45
C PRO A 125 -20.70 -15.88 -1.82
N LEU A 126 -20.58 -15.37 -0.60
CA LEU A 126 -19.36 -15.50 0.20
C LEU A 126 -19.34 -16.85 0.91
N THR A 127 -18.18 -17.50 0.88
CA THR A 127 -17.94 -18.76 1.58
C THR A 127 -16.76 -18.64 2.54
N LEU A 128 -16.87 -19.23 3.72
CA LEU A 128 -15.79 -19.34 4.70
C LEU A 128 -15.80 -20.74 5.30
N LYS A 129 -14.71 -21.50 5.12
CA LYS A 129 -14.59 -22.91 5.58
C LYS A 129 -15.81 -23.75 5.16
N ASP A 130 -16.18 -23.64 3.88
CA ASP A 130 -17.32 -24.31 3.23
C ASP A 130 -18.71 -23.95 3.77
N ARG A 131 -18.83 -22.88 4.56
CA ARG A 131 -20.10 -22.35 5.06
C ARG A 131 -20.45 -21.04 4.37
N LYS A 132 -21.75 -20.76 4.22
CA LYS A 132 -22.26 -19.47 3.76
C LYS A 132 -21.80 -18.38 4.73
N ALA A 133 -21.25 -17.30 4.20
CA ALA A 133 -20.61 -16.23 4.97
C ALA A 133 -21.01 -14.82 4.50
N GLY A 134 -22.15 -14.71 3.80
CA GLY A 134 -22.69 -13.45 3.29
C GLY A 134 -22.82 -13.42 1.77
N VAL A 135 -23.04 -12.23 1.24
CA VAL A 135 -23.13 -11.93 -0.20
C VAL A 135 -22.28 -10.69 -0.48
N LEU A 136 -21.50 -10.71 -1.56
CA LEU A 136 -20.72 -9.59 -2.05
C LEU A 136 -21.31 -9.11 -3.37
N SER A 137 -21.76 -7.87 -3.42
CA SER A 137 -22.30 -7.24 -4.62
C SER A 137 -21.18 -6.53 -5.39
N ILE A 138 -21.06 -6.82 -6.68
CA ILE A 138 -20.07 -6.21 -7.58
C ILE A 138 -20.73 -5.75 -8.88
N LYS A 139 -20.05 -4.87 -9.62
CA LYS A 139 -20.34 -4.64 -11.05
C LYS A 139 -19.11 -4.88 -11.88
N VAL A 140 -19.30 -5.44 -13.07
CA VAL A 140 -18.20 -5.74 -13.99
C VAL A 140 -18.53 -5.18 -15.38
N THR A 141 -17.54 -4.56 -15.99
CA THR A 141 -17.52 -4.22 -17.41
C THR A 141 -16.27 -4.82 -18.04
N CYS A 142 -16.44 -5.57 -19.12
CA CYS A 142 -15.33 -6.14 -19.88
C CYS A 142 -15.20 -5.47 -21.25
N HIS A 143 -13.98 -5.05 -21.59
CA HIS A 143 -13.65 -4.51 -22.90
C HIS A 143 -12.63 -5.42 -23.59
N HIS A 144 -13.00 -6.00 -24.72
CA HIS A 144 -12.11 -6.85 -25.50
C HIS A 144 -10.92 -6.06 -26.03
N VAL A 145 -9.72 -6.65 -25.96
CA VAL A 145 -8.49 -6.03 -26.47
C VAL A 145 -7.68 -7.02 -27.28
N ASN A 146 -7.14 -6.55 -28.41
CA ASN A 146 -6.13 -7.26 -29.18
C ASN A 146 -4.76 -6.72 -28.78
N THR A 147 -4.15 -7.28 -27.73
CA THR A 147 -2.75 -6.96 -27.36
C THR A 147 -1.85 -8.18 -27.55
N ASP A 148 -0.54 -7.98 -27.32
CA ASP A 148 0.45 -9.06 -27.35
C ASP A 148 0.08 -10.14 -26.32
N GLU A 149 0.11 -11.40 -26.73
CA GLU A 149 -0.21 -12.57 -25.91
C GLU A 149 0.65 -12.69 -24.63
N ASN A 150 1.79 -11.99 -24.58
CA ASN A 150 2.70 -11.95 -23.44
C ASN A 150 2.47 -10.75 -22.50
N ALA A 151 1.42 -9.97 -22.70
CA ALA A 151 1.13 -8.83 -21.86
C ALA A 151 0.85 -9.26 -20.41
N LEU A 152 1.53 -8.60 -19.47
CA LEU A 152 1.29 -8.82 -18.04
C LEU A 152 -0.01 -8.12 -17.65
N ILE A 153 -0.70 -8.69 -16.65
CA ILE A 153 -1.85 -8.03 -16.03
C ILE A 153 -1.35 -6.77 -15.32
N GLU A 154 -1.95 -5.64 -15.64
CA GLU A 154 -1.59 -4.34 -15.06
C GLU A 154 -2.76 -3.76 -14.30
N GLU A 155 -2.49 -3.28 -13.09
CA GLU A 155 -3.42 -2.42 -12.38
C GLU A 155 -3.21 -0.97 -12.83
N VAL A 156 -4.30 -0.28 -13.16
CA VAL A 156 -4.29 1.09 -13.68
C VAL A 156 -5.35 1.96 -13.00
N GLY A 157 -5.33 3.25 -13.31
CA GLY A 157 -6.27 4.22 -12.75
C GLY A 157 -5.75 4.86 -11.45
N PRO A 158 -6.65 5.43 -10.63
CA PRO A 158 -6.26 6.20 -9.47
C PRO A 158 -5.52 5.38 -8.41
N VAL A 159 -4.40 5.92 -7.93
CA VAL A 159 -3.61 5.30 -6.85
C VAL A 159 -4.24 5.65 -5.52
N ARG A 160 -4.68 4.67 -4.73
CA ARG A 160 -5.29 4.97 -3.42
C ARG A 160 -4.27 5.14 -2.31
N TYR A 161 -4.64 5.95 -1.33
CA TYR A 161 -3.84 6.22 -0.15
C TYR A 161 -4.64 6.09 1.15
N SER A 162 -3.93 5.83 2.23
CA SER A 162 -4.36 6.07 3.60
C SER A 162 -3.37 7.00 4.30
N MET A 163 -3.90 7.94 5.08
CA MET A 163 -3.13 8.87 5.91
C MET A 163 -3.55 8.67 7.36
N HIS A 164 -2.59 8.47 8.24
CA HIS A 164 -2.79 8.17 9.64
C HIS A 164 -2.20 9.28 10.49
N THR A 165 -3.01 9.82 11.39
CA THR A 165 -2.56 10.77 12.42
C THR A 165 -2.09 10.02 13.66
N SER A 166 -0.93 10.39 14.19
CA SER A 166 -0.33 9.78 15.38
C SER A 166 -1.29 9.75 16.59
N PHE A 167 -1.23 8.62 17.31
CA PHE A 167 -2.31 7.93 18.00
C PHE A 167 -2.81 8.45 19.36
N SER A 168 -3.82 7.74 19.88
CA SER A 168 -4.63 7.92 21.10
C SER A 168 -4.04 8.73 22.27
N LYS A 169 -4.90 9.56 22.87
CA LYS A 169 -4.61 10.45 24.03
C LYS A 169 -3.94 9.73 25.22
N ASP A 170 -4.13 8.42 25.35
CA ASP A 170 -3.70 7.65 26.52
C ASP A 170 -2.25 7.16 26.44
N LEU A 171 -1.75 6.78 25.25
CA LEU A 171 -0.34 6.41 25.08
C LEU A 171 0.58 7.64 25.17
N LEU A 172 0.10 8.81 24.68
CA LEU A 172 0.79 10.10 24.80
C LEU A 172 1.12 10.48 26.24
N ARG A 173 0.30 10.05 27.21
CA ARG A 173 0.50 10.34 28.63
C ARG A 173 1.66 9.56 29.25
N ALA A 174 2.02 8.41 28.67
CA ALA A 174 3.08 7.55 29.20
C ALA A 174 4.48 7.94 28.68
N PHE A 175 4.58 8.64 27.53
CA PHE A 175 5.85 8.86 26.83
C PHE A 175 6.20 10.33 26.51
N SER A 176 5.39 11.33 26.91
CA SER A 176 5.70 12.74 26.59
C SER A 176 5.73 13.69 27.78
N SER A 177 6.78 14.52 27.84
CA SER A 177 6.84 15.74 28.63
C SER A 177 5.87 16.78 28.05
N ARG A 178 5.14 17.46 28.94
CA ARG A 178 4.16 18.54 28.66
C ARG A 178 4.70 19.56 27.63
N ASN A 179 4.25 19.51 26.36
CA ASN A 179 3.98 20.66 25.45
C ASN A 179 4.01 20.40 23.93
N ALA A 180 4.18 19.17 23.41
CA ALA A 180 4.18 18.97 21.95
C ALA A 180 2.77 18.71 21.37
N LYS A 181 2.04 19.76 20.97
CA LYS A 181 0.98 19.62 19.95
C LYS A 181 1.65 19.52 18.57
N LEU A 182 2.07 18.33 18.17
CA LEU A 182 2.66 18.09 16.84
C LEU A 182 1.97 16.88 16.21
N TYR A 183 1.04 17.14 15.29
CA TYR A 183 0.45 16.09 14.46
C TYR A 183 1.50 15.65 13.44
N SER A 184 2.05 14.44 13.57
CA SER A 184 2.83 13.82 12.50
C SER A 184 1.94 12.89 11.71
N PHE A 185 2.00 12.98 10.39
CA PHE A 185 1.28 12.10 9.48
C PHE A 185 2.18 10.94 9.02
N ALA A 186 1.61 9.75 8.99
CA ALA A 186 2.15 8.61 8.28
C ALA A 186 1.24 8.28 7.10
N TYR A 187 1.84 7.90 5.98
CA TYR A 187 1.14 7.69 4.73
C TYR A 187 1.42 6.28 4.21
N THR A 188 0.38 5.69 3.62
CA THR A 188 0.46 4.51 2.76
C THR A 188 -0.10 4.90 1.41
N VAL A 189 0.67 4.76 0.35
CA VAL A 189 0.25 4.95 -1.05
C VAL A 189 0.41 3.61 -1.76
N ARG A 190 -0.67 3.07 -2.32
CA ARG A 190 -0.68 1.71 -2.88
C ARG A 190 -0.30 1.75 -4.35
N LEU A 191 1.01 1.84 -4.59
CA LEU A 191 1.54 1.86 -5.96
C LEU A 191 1.16 0.57 -6.69
N HIS A 192 0.65 0.71 -7.90
CA HIS A 192 0.35 -0.34 -8.84
C HIS A 192 1.65 -0.92 -9.42
N ASN A 193 1.58 -2.20 -9.83
CA ASN A 193 2.59 -2.87 -10.64
C ASN A 193 4.01 -2.95 -10.00
N ILE A 194 4.14 -2.85 -8.67
CA ILE A 194 5.44 -2.90 -7.97
C ILE A 194 6.30 -4.10 -8.40
N PRO A 195 5.79 -5.35 -8.49
CA PRO A 195 6.63 -6.49 -8.87
C PRO A 195 7.22 -6.41 -10.28
N ARG A 196 6.60 -5.65 -11.21
CA ARG A 196 7.09 -5.43 -12.57
C ARG A 196 8.35 -4.57 -12.57
N PHE A 197 8.33 -3.47 -11.82
CA PHE A 197 9.44 -2.50 -11.79
C PHE A 197 10.50 -2.87 -10.75
N LEU A 198 10.09 -3.40 -9.61
CA LEU A 198 10.96 -3.81 -8.51
C LEU A 198 10.81 -5.32 -8.21
N PRO A 199 11.27 -6.20 -9.13
CA PRO A 199 11.10 -7.64 -8.97
C PRO A 199 11.94 -8.19 -7.80
N SER A 200 13.12 -7.63 -7.59
CA SER A 200 14.07 -8.08 -6.56
C SER A 200 13.69 -7.61 -5.16
N ASN A 201 14.13 -8.37 -4.16
CA ASN A 201 13.98 -8.03 -2.74
C ASN A 201 15.32 -7.53 -2.19
N ILE A 202 15.27 -6.45 -1.41
CA ILE A 202 16.43 -5.84 -0.73
C ILE A 202 16.42 -6.26 0.73
N GLU A 203 17.44 -7.02 1.15
CA GLU A 203 17.64 -7.40 2.56
C GLU A 203 18.10 -6.20 3.40
N TRP A 204 17.78 -6.21 4.69
CA TRP A 204 18.37 -5.28 5.66
C TRP A 204 19.90 -5.38 5.68
N THR A 205 20.59 -4.26 5.92
CA THR A 205 22.05 -4.20 5.89
C THR A 205 22.69 -4.69 7.19
N LYS A 206 23.71 -5.55 7.04
CA LYS A 206 24.53 -6.03 8.16
C LYS A 206 25.55 -5.00 8.64
N SER A 207 25.70 -3.84 8.01
CA SER A 207 26.66 -2.81 8.45
C SER A 207 26.09 -1.84 9.49
N TYR A 208 24.77 -1.69 9.57
CA TYR A 208 24.13 -0.72 10.45
C TYR A 208 23.81 -1.31 11.82
N LYS A 209 24.50 -0.83 12.86
CA LYS A 209 24.37 -1.34 14.24
C LYS A 209 22.92 -1.42 14.71
N LYS A 210 22.11 -0.37 14.54
CA LYS A 210 20.71 -0.39 15.00
C LYS A 210 19.87 -1.45 14.27
N ALA A 211 20.14 -1.72 13.00
CA ALA A 211 19.47 -2.81 12.29
C ALA A 211 19.92 -4.18 12.82
N GLN A 212 21.20 -4.37 13.13
CA GLN A 212 21.68 -5.62 13.75
C GLN A 212 20.96 -5.91 15.08
N HIS A 213 20.79 -4.90 15.94
CA HIS A 213 20.06 -5.06 17.20
C HIS A 213 18.58 -5.44 17.01
N VAL A 214 17.99 -5.21 15.83
CA VAL A 214 16.59 -5.58 15.53
C VAL A 214 16.49 -6.92 14.81
N PHE A 215 17.41 -7.22 13.87
CA PHE A 215 17.27 -8.34 12.95
C PHE A 215 18.24 -9.50 13.20
N SER A 216 19.41 -9.25 13.78
CA SER A 216 20.44 -10.27 13.92
C SER A 216 20.17 -11.15 15.13
N SER A 217 20.13 -12.46 14.91
CA SER A 217 20.03 -13.46 15.98
C SER A 217 21.23 -13.48 16.93
N LYS A 218 22.32 -12.78 16.59
CA LYS A 218 23.49 -12.61 17.47
C LYS A 218 23.21 -11.70 18.67
N HIS A 219 22.13 -10.92 18.63
CA HIS A 219 21.74 -10.00 19.69
C HIS A 219 20.58 -10.60 20.50
N PRO A 220 20.78 -10.94 21.80
CA PRO A 220 19.72 -11.50 22.64
C PRO A 220 18.46 -10.62 22.73
N GLU A 221 18.63 -9.30 22.63
CA GLU A 221 17.56 -8.30 22.67
C GLU A 221 16.75 -8.17 21.37
N SER A 222 17.22 -8.77 20.27
CA SER A 222 16.60 -8.63 18.94
C SER A 222 15.11 -8.99 18.88
N PRO A 223 14.64 -10.11 19.45
CA PRO A 223 13.21 -10.43 19.44
C PRO A 223 12.34 -9.36 20.11
N VAL A 224 12.83 -8.77 21.21
CA VAL A 224 12.12 -7.74 21.96
C VAL A 224 12.05 -6.44 21.15
N PHE A 225 13.19 -6.00 20.61
CA PHE A 225 13.27 -4.80 19.79
C PHE A 225 12.45 -4.92 18.51
N ARG A 226 12.51 -6.07 17.84
CA ARG A 226 11.70 -6.34 16.66
C ARG A 226 10.22 -6.30 16.98
N ARG A 227 9.78 -6.91 18.10
CA ARG A 227 8.39 -6.83 18.55
C ARG A 227 7.97 -5.38 18.83
N ALA A 228 8.82 -4.58 19.47
CA ALA A 228 8.54 -3.17 19.72
C ALA A 228 8.34 -2.37 18.42
N VAL A 229 9.22 -2.55 17.43
CA VAL A 229 9.06 -1.91 16.11
C VAL A 229 7.76 -2.34 15.43
N LYS A 230 7.41 -3.63 15.49
CA LYS A 230 6.14 -4.14 14.93
C LYS A 230 4.92 -3.54 15.62
N THR A 231 4.94 -3.42 16.95
CA THR A 231 3.86 -2.74 17.68
C THR A 231 3.77 -1.27 17.28
N GLN A 232 4.90 -0.57 17.14
CA GLN A 232 4.89 0.82 16.66
C GLN A 232 4.35 0.92 15.22
N HIS A 233 4.69 -0.03 14.34
CA HIS A 233 4.15 -0.08 12.97
C HIS A 233 2.63 -0.24 13.00
N ALA A 234 2.15 -1.26 13.71
CA ALA A 234 0.73 -1.54 13.89
C ALA A 234 -0.02 -0.30 14.38
N MET A 235 0.48 0.37 15.43
CA MET A 235 -0.14 1.58 15.95
C MET A 235 -0.02 2.79 15.01
N THR A 236 1.05 2.89 14.22
CA THR A 236 1.22 4.04 13.29
C THR A 236 0.27 3.93 12.10
N TYR A 237 0.05 2.70 11.62
CA TYR A 237 -0.72 2.40 10.42
C TYR A 237 -2.09 1.77 10.72
N GLU A 238 -2.52 1.76 11.99
CA GLU A 238 -3.85 1.28 12.36
C GLU A 238 -4.91 2.12 11.63
N HIS A 239 -5.84 1.42 11.02
CA HIS A 239 -7.01 2.00 10.38
C HIS A 239 -8.05 2.28 11.45
N ASN A 240 -8.40 3.56 11.60
CA ASN A 240 -9.40 3.97 12.57
C ASN A 240 -10.25 5.09 12.00
N ARG A 241 -11.56 4.98 12.20
CA ARG A 241 -12.57 5.96 11.77
C ARG A 241 -12.24 7.42 12.11
N LYS A 242 -11.55 7.68 13.22
CA LYS A 242 -11.26 9.05 13.70
C LYS A 242 -9.91 9.60 13.27
N SER A 243 -8.90 8.74 13.08
CA SER A 243 -7.51 9.16 12.84
C SER A 243 -6.99 8.82 11.45
N SER A 244 -7.71 8.02 10.67
CA SER A 244 -7.38 7.66 9.29
C SER A 244 -8.20 8.45 8.28
N LYS A 245 -7.53 8.94 7.23
CA LYS A 245 -8.18 9.46 6.02
C LYS A 245 -7.80 8.60 4.83
N PHE A 246 -8.75 8.37 3.95
CA PHE A 246 -8.58 7.58 2.73
C PHE A 246 -8.94 8.42 1.51
N GLY A 247 -8.33 8.12 0.39
CA GLY A 247 -8.66 8.77 -0.88
C GLY A 247 -7.95 8.12 -2.05
N ALA A 248 -8.12 8.72 -3.22
CA ALA A 248 -7.48 8.31 -4.46
C ALA A 248 -6.74 9.49 -5.09
N LEU A 249 -5.62 9.19 -5.74
CA LEU A 249 -4.75 10.14 -6.42
C LEU A 249 -4.89 9.86 -7.91
N SER A 250 -5.49 10.78 -8.66
CA SER A 250 -5.69 10.63 -10.11
C SER A 250 -4.66 11.40 -10.91
N SER A 251 -3.88 12.26 -10.25
CA SER A 251 -2.86 13.11 -10.87
C SER A 251 -1.66 13.33 -9.95
N PRO A 252 -0.49 13.76 -10.49
CA PRO A 252 0.64 14.19 -9.69
C PRO A 252 0.30 15.32 -8.71
N LEU A 253 -0.62 16.23 -9.10
CA LEU A 253 -1.05 17.34 -8.26
C LEU A 253 -1.77 16.85 -7.00
N ASP A 254 -2.57 15.79 -7.09
CA ASP A 254 -3.23 15.19 -5.92
C ASP A 254 -2.19 14.67 -4.93
N PHE A 255 -1.12 14.04 -5.43
CA PHE A 255 -0.02 13.57 -4.59
C PHE A 255 0.70 14.72 -3.89
N PHE A 256 1.05 15.79 -4.61
CA PHE A 256 1.68 16.96 -4.00
C PHE A 256 0.78 17.65 -2.97
N ASN A 257 -0.52 17.78 -3.25
CA ASN A 257 -1.51 18.31 -2.32
C ASN A 257 -1.61 17.47 -1.04
N LEU A 258 -1.59 16.13 -1.17
CA LEU A 258 -1.63 15.20 -0.04
C LEU A 258 -0.49 15.43 0.96
N ILE A 259 0.70 15.73 0.45
CA ILE A 259 1.91 15.99 1.25
C ILE A 259 2.18 17.49 1.45
N ASN A 260 1.19 18.34 1.19
CA ASN A 260 1.26 19.80 1.33
C ASN A 260 2.49 20.41 0.63
N ASP A 261 2.69 20.05 -0.64
CA ASP A 261 3.84 20.42 -1.48
C ASP A 261 5.20 20.09 -0.86
N GLY A 262 5.25 19.09 0.01
CA GLY A 262 6.43 18.71 0.79
C GLY A 262 6.84 19.76 1.81
N LYS A 263 5.87 20.45 2.42
CA LYS A 263 6.10 21.51 3.40
C LYS A 263 5.29 21.32 4.67
N ARG A 264 5.83 21.86 5.77
CA ARG A 264 5.13 22.06 7.04
C ARG A 264 5.52 23.43 7.58
N ASP A 265 4.56 24.21 8.07
CA ASP A 265 4.79 25.59 8.52
C ASP A 265 5.56 26.44 7.49
N ASN A 266 5.23 26.26 6.20
CA ASN A 266 5.90 26.86 5.03
C ASN A 266 7.39 26.51 4.87
N LYS A 267 7.93 25.59 5.66
CA LYS A 267 9.30 25.08 5.55
C LYS A 267 9.33 23.75 4.80
N PRO A 268 10.37 23.47 4.00
CA PRO A 268 10.49 22.21 3.29
C PRO A 268 10.66 21.05 4.29
N VAL A 269 10.15 19.88 3.92
CA VAL A 269 10.23 18.66 4.73
C VAL A 269 10.91 17.56 3.93
N LEU A 270 11.74 16.80 4.62
CA LEU A 270 12.35 15.57 4.12
C LEU A 270 11.47 14.41 4.58
N PHE A 271 11.16 13.45 3.74
CA PHE A 271 10.38 12.26 4.08
C PHE A 271 11.27 11.02 4.08
N THR A 272 11.05 10.13 5.04
CA THR A 272 11.66 8.80 5.05
C THR A 272 10.65 7.80 4.49
N TYR A 273 11.07 6.90 3.60
CA TYR A 273 10.15 5.95 2.97
C TYR A 273 10.67 4.53 2.81
N VAL A 274 9.73 3.59 2.66
CA VAL A 274 9.93 2.20 2.26
C VAL A 274 8.88 1.79 1.24
N ILE A 275 9.28 1.09 0.19
CA ILE A 275 8.37 0.40 -0.73
C ILE A 275 8.40 -1.08 -0.39
N THR A 276 7.23 -1.65 -0.08
CA THR A 276 7.03 -3.10 0.11
C THR A 276 6.19 -3.64 -1.04
N SER A 277 5.90 -4.94 -1.08
CA SER A 277 4.92 -5.49 -2.03
C SER A 277 3.49 -4.97 -1.81
N LYS A 278 3.20 -4.37 -0.65
CA LYS A 278 1.87 -3.83 -0.30
C LYS A 278 1.69 -2.35 -0.63
N GLY A 279 2.77 -1.63 -0.96
CA GLY A 279 2.72 -0.20 -1.23
C GLY A 279 3.94 0.59 -0.72
N TRP A 280 3.82 1.90 -0.84
CA TRP A 280 4.79 2.93 -0.45
C TRP A 280 4.39 3.55 0.88
N TYR A 281 5.23 3.31 1.90
CA TYR A 281 5.03 3.73 3.27
C TYR A 281 6.00 4.85 3.58
N PHE A 282 5.51 6.00 4.06
CA PHE A 282 6.40 7.12 4.38
C PHE A 282 5.86 8.03 5.47
N SER A 283 6.76 8.83 6.04
CA SER A 283 6.45 9.90 6.99
C SER A 283 7.56 10.95 6.99
N GLU A 284 7.29 12.09 7.62
CA GLU A 284 8.28 13.16 7.75
C GLU A 284 9.51 12.71 8.59
N THR A 285 10.69 13.03 8.07
CA THR A 285 11.98 12.86 8.74
C THR A 285 12.08 13.85 9.89
N GLY A 286 12.52 13.37 11.06
CA GLY A 286 12.60 14.21 12.25
C GLY A 286 11.27 14.53 12.93
N ALA A 287 10.14 13.98 12.47
CA ALA A 287 8.88 13.99 13.21
C ALA A 287 9.14 13.59 14.66
N THR A 288 8.85 14.51 15.59
CA THR A 288 9.15 14.37 17.04
C THR A 288 8.53 13.11 17.62
N PHE A 289 7.34 12.73 17.15
CA PHE A 289 6.67 11.48 17.48
C PHE A 289 7.46 10.21 17.09
N LEU A 290 8.23 10.24 15.99
CA LEU A 290 9.02 9.11 15.49
C LEU A 290 10.51 9.21 15.87
N LYS A 291 10.89 10.13 16.78
CA LYS A 291 12.29 10.28 17.23
C LYS A 291 12.73 9.12 18.13
N ASP A 292 11.80 8.52 18.87
CA ASP A 292 12.08 7.41 19.79
C ASP A 292 12.10 6.02 19.11
N ILE A 293 11.97 5.99 17.78
CA ILE A 293 11.97 4.76 17.00
C ILE A 293 13.40 4.43 16.58
N MET A 294 13.77 3.14 16.68
CA MET A 294 15.12 2.66 16.36
C MET A 294 15.57 3.03 14.93
N SER A 295 14.66 2.94 13.95
CA SER A 295 14.79 3.47 12.58
C SER A 295 13.42 3.63 11.95
N LYS A 296 13.16 4.75 11.27
CA LYS A 296 11.91 4.99 10.52
C LYS A 296 11.74 3.98 9.38
N HIS A 297 12.81 3.55 8.71
CA HIS A 297 12.73 2.49 7.70
C HIS A 297 12.26 1.16 8.31
N MET A 298 12.71 0.82 9.52
CA MET A 298 12.25 -0.38 10.23
C MET A 298 10.77 -0.27 10.61
N LEU A 299 10.32 0.92 11.04
CA LEU A 299 8.90 1.19 11.26
C LEU A 299 8.08 1.00 9.99
N HIS A 300 8.42 1.70 8.90
CA HIS A 300 7.65 1.67 7.65
C HIS A 300 7.60 0.28 7.01
N SER A 301 8.60 -0.56 7.27
CA SER A 301 8.68 -1.94 6.78
C SER A 301 8.07 -2.99 7.73
N ASN A 302 7.49 -2.61 8.87
CA ASN A 302 7.04 -3.56 9.90
C ASN A 302 8.15 -4.52 10.36
N ALA A 303 9.39 -4.03 10.40
CA ALA A 303 10.60 -4.83 10.60
C ALA A 303 10.63 -6.11 9.72
N ALA A 304 10.30 -5.96 8.44
CA ALA A 304 10.47 -7.00 7.44
C ALA A 304 11.97 -7.26 7.19
N TYR A 305 12.35 -8.51 6.94
CA TYR A 305 13.75 -8.80 6.57
C TYR A 305 14.09 -8.27 5.18
N TYR A 306 13.07 -8.09 4.34
CA TYR A 306 13.20 -7.69 2.95
C TYR A 306 12.16 -6.63 2.59
N VAL A 307 12.55 -5.70 1.72
CA VAL A 307 11.69 -4.68 1.12
C VAL A 307 11.90 -4.64 -0.40
N LYS A 308 11.09 -3.88 -1.13
CA LYS A 308 11.31 -3.63 -2.57
C LYS A 308 12.26 -2.46 -2.80
N TYR A 309 12.14 -1.41 -1.99
CA TYR A 309 13.04 -0.26 -2.01
C TYR A 309 12.96 0.53 -0.70
N ALA A 310 13.92 1.40 -0.44
CA ALA A 310 13.88 2.33 0.69
C ALA A 310 14.78 3.55 0.44
N GLY A 311 14.43 4.68 1.03
CA GLY A 311 15.22 5.90 0.90
C GLY A 311 14.64 7.08 1.66
N GLU A 312 14.99 8.26 1.21
CA GLU A 312 14.37 9.54 1.56
C GLU A 312 13.88 10.25 0.29
N PHE A 313 12.94 11.18 0.45
CA PHE A 313 12.51 12.05 -0.65
C PHE A 313 12.13 13.45 -0.15
N HIS A 314 12.13 14.42 -1.04
CA HIS A 314 11.61 15.77 -0.79
C HIS A 314 11.00 16.35 -2.06
N VAL A 315 10.27 17.44 -1.90
CA VAL A 315 9.71 18.21 -3.01
C VAL A 315 10.56 19.45 -3.24
N GLN A 316 10.93 19.69 -4.50
CA GLN A 316 11.57 20.93 -4.93
C GLN A 316 10.61 21.74 -5.79
N LYS A 317 10.73 23.07 -5.71
CA LYS A 317 10.06 23.97 -6.65
C LYS A 317 11.06 24.39 -7.71
N THR A 318 10.75 24.18 -8.98
CA THR A 318 11.60 24.57 -10.11
C THR A 318 11.53 26.09 -10.34
N SER A 319 12.41 26.61 -11.21
CA SER A 319 12.38 28.01 -11.65
C SER A 319 11.05 28.41 -12.29
N ASN A 320 10.35 27.45 -12.91
CA ASN A 320 9.08 27.67 -13.61
C ASN A 320 7.88 27.48 -12.67
N ASN A 321 8.10 27.48 -11.35
CA ASN A 321 7.06 27.33 -10.33
C ASN A 321 6.36 25.96 -10.34
N THR A 322 6.91 24.97 -11.05
CA THR A 322 6.43 23.57 -11.03
C THR A 322 7.02 22.81 -9.85
N LEU A 323 6.32 21.78 -9.38
CA LEU A 323 6.78 20.90 -8.31
C LEU A 323 7.48 19.69 -8.91
N LYS A 324 8.63 19.36 -8.33
CA LYS A 324 9.44 18.20 -8.67
C LYS A 324 9.59 17.30 -7.45
N LEU A 325 9.32 16.01 -7.62
CA LEU A 325 9.59 14.98 -6.63
C LEU A 325 11.03 14.47 -6.80
N VAL A 326 11.84 14.57 -5.74
CA VAL A 326 13.22 14.06 -5.73
C VAL A 326 13.30 12.90 -4.76
N LEU A 327 13.57 11.68 -5.25
CA LEU A 327 13.77 10.49 -4.43
C LEU A 327 15.22 10.02 -4.47
N ASP A 328 15.65 9.33 -3.41
CA ASP A 328 16.97 8.72 -3.34
C ASP A 328 16.94 7.28 -2.81
N ASN A 329 18.11 6.65 -2.73
CA ASN A 329 18.36 5.36 -2.07
C ASN A 329 18.98 5.52 -0.66
N ASN A 330 18.81 6.67 -0.01
CA ASN A 330 19.38 6.94 1.29
C ASN A 330 18.59 6.22 2.40
N SER A 331 18.96 4.97 2.66
CA SER A 331 18.47 4.24 3.81
C SER A 331 19.59 3.50 4.54
N GLY A 332 19.66 3.79 5.86
CA GLY A 332 20.61 3.10 6.74
C GLY A 332 20.15 1.68 7.10
N THR A 333 18.90 1.31 6.85
CA THR A 333 18.36 -0.02 7.21
C THR A 333 18.37 -0.97 6.02
N TYR A 334 17.90 -0.52 4.86
CA TYR A 334 17.96 -1.26 3.61
C TYR A 334 18.82 -0.40 2.69
N THR A 335 19.79 -0.95 1.97
CA THR A 335 20.68 -0.12 1.13
C THR A 335 20.47 -0.48 -0.33
N PRO A 336 19.39 0.00 -0.99
CA PRO A 336 19.17 -0.29 -2.39
C PRO A 336 20.35 0.17 -3.24
N PRO A 337 20.86 -0.70 -4.13
CA PRO A 337 21.98 -0.35 -4.98
C PRO A 337 21.58 0.72 -6.01
N LYS A 338 22.53 1.59 -6.36
CA LYS A 338 22.35 2.70 -7.31
C LYS A 338 21.69 2.31 -8.63
N PHE A 339 21.97 1.10 -9.13
CA PHE A 339 21.46 0.66 -10.42
C PHE A 339 19.94 0.51 -10.46
N LEU A 340 19.25 0.48 -9.31
CA LEU A 340 17.79 0.40 -9.21
C LEU A 340 17.07 1.76 -9.26
N LEU A 341 17.81 2.87 -9.33
CA LEU A 341 17.21 4.22 -9.41
C LEU A 341 16.30 4.39 -10.65
N PRO A 342 16.69 3.95 -11.86
CA PRO A 342 15.81 4.02 -13.03
C PRO A 342 14.49 3.26 -12.86
N GLU A 343 14.52 2.09 -12.22
CA GLU A 343 13.36 1.25 -11.93
C GLU A 343 12.43 1.91 -10.90
N LEU A 344 13.01 2.56 -9.88
CA LEU A 344 12.24 3.40 -8.95
C LEU A 344 11.53 4.52 -9.71
N LYS A 345 12.24 5.22 -10.61
CA LYS A 345 11.66 6.31 -11.41
C LYS A 345 10.49 5.80 -12.26
N ALA A 346 10.69 4.70 -12.99
CA ALA A 346 9.67 4.10 -13.83
C ALA A 346 8.43 3.65 -13.02
N LEU A 347 8.61 3.12 -11.80
CA LEU A 347 7.51 2.80 -10.91
C LEU A 347 6.69 4.03 -10.51
N ILE A 348 7.35 5.13 -10.17
CA ILE A 348 6.68 6.39 -9.81
C ILE A 348 5.93 6.98 -11.01
N GLU A 349 6.55 7.00 -12.19
CA GLU A 349 5.93 7.48 -13.43
C GLU A 349 4.75 6.61 -13.88
N ASN A 350 4.79 5.29 -13.67
CA ASN A 350 3.65 4.38 -13.91
C ASN A 350 2.43 4.74 -13.06
N ASN A 351 2.65 5.29 -11.86
CA ASN A 351 1.61 5.56 -10.88
C ASN A 351 1.12 7.02 -10.90
N PHE A 352 1.95 7.93 -11.40
CA PHE A 352 1.63 9.35 -11.50
C PHE A 352 2.06 9.85 -12.87
N ASP A 353 1.15 9.73 -13.84
CA ASP A 353 1.44 10.13 -15.22
C ASP A 353 1.92 11.58 -15.28
N SER A 354 3.01 11.81 -16.04
CA SER A 354 3.63 13.12 -16.23
C SER A 354 4.15 13.81 -14.96
N ILE A 355 4.41 13.07 -13.87
CA ILE A 355 5.08 13.62 -12.69
C ILE A 355 6.53 14.04 -13.02
N ASP A 356 6.93 15.25 -12.62
CA ASP A 356 8.35 15.63 -12.67
C ASP A 356 9.09 14.92 -11.52
N CYS A 357 9.74 13.80 -11.86
CA CYS A 357 10.43 12.94 -10.92
C CYS A 357 11.93 12.83 -11.24
N GLU A 358 12.75 13.07 -10.21
CA GLU A 358 14.20 12.92 -10.24
C GLU A 358 14.64 11.89 -9.21
N VAL A 359 15.51 10.97 -9.61
CA VAL A 359 16.07 9.93 -8.75
C VAL A 359 17.57 10.11 -8.64
N VAL A 360 18.09 10.12 -7.42
CA VAL A 360 19.47 10.52 -7.15
C VAL A 360 20.15 9.52 -6.22
N ASP A 361 21.43 9.22 -6.44
CA ASP A 361 22.21 8.37 -5.54
C ASP A 361 22.51 9.09 -4.22
N LEU A 362 22.50 8.36 -3.11
CA LEU A 362 22.77 8.88 -1.77
C LEU A 362 24.14 9.58 -1.66
N ASN A 363 25.11 9.26 -2.55
CA ASN A 363 26.43 9.88 -2.57
C ASN A 363 26.49 11.17 -3.42
N ASP A 364 25.39 11.60 -4.03
CA ASP A 364 25.36 12.81 -4.84
C ASP A 364 25.55 14.07 -3.98
N ARG A 365 26.47 14.94 -4.42
CA ARG A 365 26.85 16.13 -3.66
C ARG A 365 25.74 17.18 -3.60
N MET A 366 24.89 17.28 -4.63
CA MET A 366 23.79 18.24 -4.66
C MET A 366 22.65 17.75 -3.76
N LEU A 367 22.36 16.45 -3.78
CA LEU A 367 21.42 15.81 -2.86
C LEU A 367 21.81 16.04 -1.40
N MET A 368 23.06 15.77 -1.03
CA MET A 368 23.55 15.99 0.34
C MET A 368 23.37 17.44 0.80
N LYS A 369 23.74 18.42 -0.05
CA LYS A 369 23.55 19.85 0.25
C LYS A 369 22.07 20.22 0.40
N ALA A 370 21.21 19.69 -0.47
CA ALA A 370 19.77 19.93 -0.38
C ALA A 370 19.20 19.36 0.93
N ARG A 371 19.61 18.14 1.29
CA ARG A 371 19.24 17.48 2.54
C ARG A 371 19.67 18.29 3.77
N GLU A 372 20.93 18.74 3.82
CA GLU A 372 21.43 19.60 4.89
C GLU A 372 20.63 20.90 5.02
N LYS A 373 20.33 21.55 3.89
CA LYS A 373 19.52 22.78 3.86
C LYS A 373 18.10 22.57 4.39
N ILE A 374 17.45 21.46 4.02
CA ILE A 374 16.12 21.12 4.53
C ILE A 374 16.17 20.92 6.05
N LEU A 375 17.12 20.15 6.55
CA LEU A 375 17.27 19.89 7.99
C LEU A 375 17.60 21.17 8.78
N ALA A 376 18.45 22.04 8.22
CA ALA A 376 18.81 23.31 8.85
C ALA A 376 17.63 24.28 9.00
N ALA A 377 16.57 24.16 8.18
CA ALA A 377 15.37 25.00 8.31
C ALA A 377 14.55 24.69 9.59
N TRP A 378 14.80 23.54 10.23
CA TRP A 378 14.09 23.06 11.42
C TRP A 378 14.92 23.13 12.71
N ASN A 379 16.18 23.54 12.61
CA ASN A 379 17.02 23.93 13.74
C ASN A 379 16.84 25.43 14.02
#